data_AF-A0A938XVU4-F1
#
_entry.id   AF-A0A938XVU4-F1
#
_cell.length_a   1.000
_cell.length_b   1.000
_cell.length_c   1.000
_cell.angle_alpha   90.00
_cell.angle_beta   90.00
_cell.angle_gamma   90.00
#
_symmetry.space_group_name_H-M   'P 1'
#
loop_
_entity.id
_entity.type
_entity.pdbx_description
1 polymer ?
#
loop_
_entity_poly.entity_id
_entity_poly.type
_entity_poly.pdbx_seq_one_letter_code
_entity_poly.pdbx_strand_id
1 'polypeptide(L)'
;MANKILIILEQKQLHFYNNGQLDRSFSVAVGKQNTPTPTGNFSIINKIKNPYNPTLGTRWLQFTSRMHGIHGTNQPHLIGQAVSKGCVRMYNRDVEYIFPQVSIGTTVQIKTTTAQENVEYFIYTVQVNDSLYHLARKFETTIANIIKINNLENKNLIYPGQQLKIPL
;
A
#
# COMPACT_ATOMS: atom_id res chain seq x y z
N MET A 1 10.63 15.57 -15.98
CA MET A 1 10.11 15.08 -14.68
C MET A 1 10.82 13.79 -14.33
N ALA A 2 11.04 13.47 -13.06
CA ALA A 2 11.85 12.30 -12.65
C ALA A 2 11.01 11.03 -12.48
N ASN A 3 11.64 9.86 -12.59
CA ASN A 3 11.02 8.57 -12.29
C ASN A 3 10.73 8.45 -10.80
N LYS A 4 9.62 7.79 -10.45
CA LYS A 4 9.16 7.61 -9.07
C LYS A 4 8.50 6.25 -8.89
N ILE A 5 8.65 5.70 -7.70
CA ILE A 5 7.91 4.52 -7.23
C ILE A 5 6.95 4.95 -6.13
N LEU A 6 5.69 4.54 -6.22
CA LEU A 6 4.68 4.66 -5.17
C LEU A 6 4.22 3.25 -4.77
N ILE A 7 4.22 2.92 -3.48
CA ILE A 7 3.78 1.63 -2.96
C ILE A 7 2.61 1.87 -2.03
N ILE A 8 1.51 1.16 -2.26
CA ILE A 8 0.31 1.19 -1.42
C ILE A 8 0.17 -0.17 -0.73
N LEU A 9 0.43 -0.21 0.58
CA LEU A 9 0.66 -1.45 1.33
C LEU A 9 -0.59 -2.34 1.41
N GLU A 10 -1.78 -1.78 1.63
CA GLU A 10 -3.02 -2.58 1.76
C GLU A 10 -3.45 -3.16 0.41
N GLN A 11 -3.29 -2.36 -0.65
CA GLN A 11 -3.53 -2.80 -2.03
C GLN A 11 -2.47 -3.81 -2.49
N LYS A 12 -1.31 -3.84 -1.83
CA LYS A 12 -0.17 -4.68 -2.20
C LYS A 12 0.23 -4.40 -3.66
N GLN A 13 0.27 -3.12 -3.98
CA GLN A 13 0.59 -2.61 -5.31
C GLN A 13 1.80 -1.68 -5.26
N LEU A 14 2.64 -1.79 -6.29
CA LEU A 14 3.70 -0.85 -6.62
C LEU A 14 3.32 -0.17 -7.94
N HIS A 15 3.18 1.15 -7.92
CA HIS A 15 2.94 2.00 -9.07
C HIS A 15 4.27 2.63 -9.50
N PHE A 16 4.69 2.33 -10.73
CA PHE A 16 5.88 2.91 -11.31
C PHE A 16 5.48 4.08 -12.21
N TYR A 17 6.07 5.25 -11.93
CA TYR A 17 5.89 6.46 -12.71
C TYR A 17 7.16 6.72 -13.53
N ASN A 18 7.01 6.78 -14.85
CA ASN A 18 8.06 7.15 -15.79
C ASN A 18 7.84 8.60 -16.22
N ASN A 19 8.85 9.46 -16.00
CA ASN A 19 8.77 10.89 -16.31
C ASN A 19 7.52 11.59 -15.76
N GLY A 20 7.09 11.21 -14.55
CA GLY A 20 5.92 11.78 -13.87
C GLY A 20 4.56 11.20 -14.29
N GLN A 21 4.50 10.36 -15.33
CA GLN A 21 3.27 9.67 -15.74
C GLN A 21 3.25 8.24 -15.19
N LEU A 22 2.07 7.76 -14.79
CA LEU A 22 1.90 6.37 -14.38
C LEU A 22 2.15 5.47 -15.60
N ASP A 23 3.23 4.68 -15.56
CA ASP A 23 3.55 3.73 -16.62
C ASP A 23 2.85 2.39 -16.36
N ARG A 24 3.07 1.80 -15.18
CA ARG A 24 2.47 0.50 -14.83
C ARG A 24 2.31 0.31 -13.33
N SER A 25 1.33 -0.53 -12.96
CA SER A 25 1.12 -1.02 -11.59
C SER A 25 1.44 -2.52 -11.50
N PHE A 26 2.03 -2.94 -10.38
CA PHE A 26 2.50 -4.29 -10.15
C PHE A 26 2.03 -4.82 -8.81
N SER A 27 1.49 -6.04 -8.78
CA SER A 27 1.25 -6.77 -7.54
C SER A 27 2.57 -7.07 -6.84
N VAL A 28 2.62 -6.85 -5.53
CA VAL A 28 3.81 -7.07 -4.70
C VAL A 28 3.50 -7.86 -3.43
N ALA A 29 4.51 -8.52 -2.86
CA ALA A 29 4.43 -8.97 -1.47
C ALA A 29 5.06 -7.92 -0.55
N VAL A 30 4.47 -7.71 0.62
CA VAL A 30 4.90 -6.68 1.58
C VAL A 30 5.23 -7.31 2.94
N GLY A 31 5.73 -6.50 3.88
CA GLY A 31 5.98 -6.91 5.24
C GLY A 31 4.72 -7.33 5.98
N LYS A 32 4.81 -8.40 6.77
CA LYS A 32 3.75 -8.82 7.70
C LYS A 32 3.61 -7.83 8.86
N GLN A 33 2.50 -7.89 9.59
CA GLN A 33 2.16 -6.93 10.65
C GLN A 33 3.27 -6.71 11.70
N ASN A 34 3.96 -7.77 12.13
CA ASN A 34 5.04 -7.67 13.13
C ASN A 34 6.44 -7.36 12.55
N THR A 35 6.58 -7.35 11.23
CA THR A 35 7.79 -6.87 10.53
C THR A 35 7.36 -6.08 9.30
N PRO A 36 6.69 -4.93 9.49
CA PRO A 36 6.02 -4.21 8.43
C PRO A 36 7.01 -3.57 7.46
N THR A 37 6.59 -3.39 6.21
CA THR A 37 7.32 -2.51 5.29
C THR A 37 7.23 -1.07 5.81
N PRO A 38 8.35 -0.34 5.95
CA PRO A 38 8.32 1.00 6.52
C PRO A 38 7.60 1.98 5.58
N THR A 39 6.74 2.83 6.14
CA THR A 39 6.06 3.92 5.42
C THR A 39 6.90 5.20 5.41
N GLY A 40 6.69 6.06 4.41
CA GLY A 40 7.37 7.35 4.31
C GLY A 40 7.88 7.64 2.90
N ASN A 41 8.74 8.66 2.80
CA ASN A 41 9.44 9.00 1.56
C ASN A 41 10.90 8.57 1.68
N PHE A 42 11.36 7.82 0.70
CA PHE A 42 12.71 7.28 0.59
C PHE A 42 13.29 7.58 -0.79
N SER A 43 14.55 7.22 -0.99
CA SER A 43 15.20 7.18 -2.29
C SER A 43 15.91 5.86 -2.49
N ILE A 44 16.07 5.43 -3.73
CA ILE A 44 16.93 4.29 -4.05
C ILE A 44 18.38 4.65 -3.74
N ILE A 45 19.01 3.93 -2.82
CA ILE A 45 20.38 4.19 -2.37
C ILE A 45 21.40 3.19 -2.92
N ASN A 46 20.94 2.04 -3.40
CA ASN A 46 21.79 1.02 -4.01
C ASN A 46 20.98 0.16 -4.99
N LYS A 47 21.62 -0.37 -6.03
CA LYS A 47 21.02 -1.28 -7.01
C LYS A 47 21.98 -2.41 -7.36
N ILE A 48 21.49 -3.64 -7.35
CA ILE A 48 22.28 -4.82 -7.73
C ILE A 48 21.51 -5.62 -8.78
N LYS A 49 22.16 -5.89 -9.91
CA LYS A 49 21.70 -6.87 -10.91
C LYS A 49 22.23 -8.24 -10.49
N ASN A 50 21.37 -9.25 -10.46
CA ASN A 50 21.67 -10.63 -10.07
C ASN A 50 22.36 -10.73 -8.70
N PRO A 51 21.68 -10.32 -7.60
CA PRO A 51 22.24 -10.45 -6.26
C PRO A 51 22.53 -11.91 -5.90
N TYR A 52 23.60 -12.16 -5.14
CA TYR A 52 24.03 -13.51 -4.77
C TYR A 52 22.96 -14.31 -3.99
N ASN A 53 22.16 -13.64 -3.17
CA ASN A 53 21.12 -14.30 -2.39
C ASN A 53 19.91 -14.65 -3.29
N PRO A 54 19.61 -15.95 -3.50
CA PRO A 54 18.57 -16.38 -4.42
C PRO A 54 17.16 -15.96 -4.00
N THR A 55 16.93 -15.70 -2.70
CA THR A 55 15.63 -15.21 -2.22
C THR A 55 15.30 -13.81 -2.73
N LEU A 56 16.31 -13.06 -3.18
CA LEU A 56 16.16 -11.73 -3.76
C LEU A 56 15.77 -11.76 -5.23
N GLY A 57 15.79 -12.94 -5.86
CA GLY A 57 15.53 -13.07 -7.29
C GLY A 57 16.59 -12.37 -8.13
N THR A 58 16.17 -11.70 -9.20
CA THR A 58 17.10 -11.23 -10.24
C THR A 58 17.56 -9.79 -10.08
N ARG A 59 16.88 -8.97 -9.27
CA ARG A 59 17.20 -7.55 -9.08
C ARG A 59 16.98 -7.13 -7.63
N TRP A 60 17.79 -6.20 -7.16
CA TRP A 60 17.70 -5.58 -5.84
C TRP A 60 17.78 -4.07 -5.96
N LEU A 61 16.85 -3.37 -5.32
CA LEU A 61 16.74 -1.91 -5.24
C LEU A 61 16.61 -1.51 -3.76
N GLN A 62 17.71 -1.14 -3.12
CA GLN A 62 17.70 -0.76 -1.70
C GLN A 62 17.14 0.64 -1.52
N PHE A 63 16.27 0.84 -0.52
CA PHE A 63 15.69 2.16 -0.21
C PHE A 63 15.82 2.60 1.26
N THR A 64 16.48 1.79 2.11
CA THR A 64 16.81 2.18 3.50
C THR A 64 18.21 1.73 3.89
N SER A 65 18.85 2.44 4.83
CA SER A 65 20.14 2.05 5.43
C SER A 65 20.05 0.76 6.25
N ARG A 66 18.85 0.39 6.72
CA ARG A 66 18.55 -0.87 7.40
C ARG A 66 18.32 -2.07 6.46
N MET A 67 18.78 -1.96 5.20
CA MET A 67 18.69 -3.00 4.17
C MET A 67 17.28 -3.45 3.75
N HIS A 68 16.26 -2.59 3.86
CA HIS A 68 15.00 -2.83 3.12
C HIS A 68 15.18 -2.49 1.64
N GLY A 69 14.62 -3.33 0.77
CA GLY A 69 14.67 -3.14 -0.66
C GLY A 69 13.44 -3.64 -1.39
N ILE A 70 13.31 -3.20 -2.64
CA ILE A 70 12.40 -3.75 -3.64
C ILE A 70 13.20 -4.77 -4.44
N HIS A 71 12.72 -6.00 -4.54
CA HIS A 71 13.47 -7.08 -5.17
C HIS A 71 12.58 -8.12 -5.83
N GLY A 72 13.18 -9.01 -6.63
CA GLY A 72 12.49 -10.16 -7.22
C GLY A 72 12.12 -11.22 -6.18
N THR A 73 11.83 -12.45 -6.59
CA THR A 73 11.65 -13.53 -5.63
C THR A 73 11.82 -14.90 -6.27
N ASN A 74 12.21 -15.89 -5.47
CA ASN A 74 12.13 -17.32 -5.79
C ASN A 74 10.82 -17.97 -5.31
N GLN A 75 9.92 -17.21 -4.66
CA GLN A 75 8.61 -17.67 -4.19
C GLN A 75 7.47 -16.85 -4.84
N PRO A 76 7.27 -16.94 -6.16
CA PRO A 76 6.32 -16.09 -6.89
C PRO A 76 4.86 -16.24 -6.44
N HIS A 77 4.49 -17.38 -5.85
CA HIS A 77 3.15 -17.62 -5.30
C HIS A 77 2.82 -16.76 -4.07
N LEU A 78 3.82 -16.11 -3.46
CA LEU A 78 3.63 -15.21 -2.31
C LEU A 78 3.36 -13.75 -2.71
N ILE A 79 3.48 -13.41 -4.00
CA ILE A 79 3.13 -12.07 -4.49
C ILE A 79 1.63 -11.81 -4.23
N GLY A 80 1.31 -10.60 -3.77
CA GLY A 80 -0.05 -10.24 -3.34
C GLY A 80 -0.34 -10.57 -1.87
N GLN A 81 0.66 -10.95 -1.07
CA GLN A 81 0.50 -11.29 0.35
C GLN A 81 1.39 -10.44 1.28
N ALA A 82 1.03 -10.35 2.57
CA ALA A 82 1.84 -9.72 3.61
C ALA A 82 2.67 -10.77 4.36
N VAL A 83 3.90 -11.03 3.90
CA VAL A 83 4.71 -12.18 4.32
C VAL A 83 6.19 -11.88 4.56
N SER A 84 6.68 -10.74 4.09
CA SER A 84 8.11 -10.43 4.14
C SER A 84 8.55 -9.88 5.51
N LYS A 85 9.86 -9.72 5.70
CA LYS A 85 10.45 -9.03 6.85
C LYS A 85 10.60 -7.51 6.63
N GLY A 86 9.74 -6.92 5.80
CA GLY A 86 9.72 -5.49 5.50
C GLY A 86 10.16 -5.13 4.07
N CYS A 87 10.82 -6.03 3.34
CA CYS A 87 11.12 -5.83 1.92
C CYS A 87 9.87 -5.92 1.04
N VAL A 88 9.92 -5.27 -0.12
CA VAL A 88 8.86 -5.38 -1.13
C VAL A 88 9.31 -6.38 -2.20
N ARG A 89 8.55 -7.46 -2.38
CA ARG A 89 8.86 -8.50 -3.37
C ARG A 89 8.02 -8.31 -4.61
N MET A 90 8.62 -8.48 -5.78
CA MET A 90 8.00 -8.43 -7.09
C MET A 90 8.21 -9.78 -7.80
N TYR A 91 7.43 -10.05 -8.85
CA TYR A 91 7.83 -11.07 -9.82
C TYR A 91 9.15 -10.64 -10.48
N ASN A 92 10.02 -11.61 -10.81
CA ASN A 92 11.33 -11.31 -11.42
C ASN A 92 11.18 -10.49 -12.71
N ARG A 93 10.24 -10.88 -13.59
CA ARG A 93 9.94 -10.14 -14.83
C ARG A 93 9.55 -8.66 -14.58
N ASP A 94 8.86 -8.38 -13.48
CA ASP A 94 8.33 -7.05 -13.18
C ASP A 94 9.42 -6.15 -12.62
N VAL A 95 10.27 -6.67 -11.71
CA VAL A 95 11.42 -5.91 -11.22
C VAL A 95 12.45 -5.70 -12.32
N GLU A 96 12.62 -6.66 -13.23
CA GLU A 96 13.48 -6.53 -14.41
C GLU A 96 13.03 -5.42 -15.34
N TYR A 97 11.72 -5.23 -15.50
CA TYR A 97 11.15 -4.16 -16.32
C TYR A 97 11.46 -2.76 -15.75
N ILE A 98 11.27 -2.55 -14.44
CA ILE A 98 11.52 -1.22 -13.84
C ILE A 98 13.00 -0.96 -13.57
N PHE A 99 13.81 -2.01 -13.36
CA PHE A 99 15.21 -1.86 -12.96
C PHE A 99 16.05 -0.95 -13.87
N PRO A 100 16.04 -1.06 -15.21
CA PRO A 100 16.85 -0.18 -16.06
C PRO A 100 16.37 1.28 -16.02
N GLN A 101 15.12 1.53 -15.64
CA GLN A 101 14.50 2.86 -15.63
C GLN A 101 14.69 3.58 -14.28
N VAL A 102 14.87 2.82 -13.20
CA VAL A 102 15.11 3.36 -11.85
C VAL A 102 16.58 3.76 -11.70
N SER A 103 16.88 4.95 -11.22
CA SER A 103 18.24 5.39 -10.91
C SER A 103 18.48 5.43 -9.40
N ILE A 104 19.75 5.45 -8.97
CA ILE A 104 20.08 5.89 -7.61
C ILE A 104 19.49 7.30 -7.43
N GLY A 105 18.84 7.55 -6.30
CA GLY A 105 18.11 8.79 -6.04
C GLY A 105 16.63 8.78 -6.44
N THR A 106 16.17 7.79 -7.24
CA THR A 106 14.73 7.67 -7.58
C THR A 106 13.88 7.61 -6.31
N THR A 107 12.86 8.47 -6.23
CA THR A 107 11.96 8.53 -5.08
C THR A 107 11.17 7.24 -4.94
N VAL A 108 11.11 6.71 -3.71
CA VAL A 108 10.23 5.62 -3.31
C VAL A 108 9.31 6.15 -2.21
N GLN A 109 8.03 6.32 -2.54
CA GLN A 109 7.01 6.72 -1.59
C GLN A 109 6.21 5.50 -1.17
N ILE A 110 6.12 5.22 0.13
CA ILE A 110 5.40 4.07 0.67
C ILE A 110 4.30 4.59 1.60
N LYS A 111 3.05 4.27 1.25
CA LYS A 111 1.86 4.71 1.96
C LYS A 111 1.00 3.53 2.38
N THR A 112 0.25 3.74 3.44
CA THR A 112 -0.97 3.02 3.72
C THR A 112 -2.15 3.78 3.09
N THR A 113 -3.23 3.11 2.73
CA THR A 113 -4.53 3.68 2.37
C THR A 113 -5.20 4.43 3.55
N THR A 114 -4.55 4.48 4.71
CA THR A 114 -4.91 5.36 5.84
C THR A 114 -4.10 6.66 5.86
N ALA A 115 -3.01 6.76 5.09
CA ALA A 115 -2.25 7.98 4.93
C ALA A 115 -2.84 8.84 3.79
N GLN A 116 -3.99 9.47 4.08
CA GLN A 116 -4.62 10.51 3.27
C GLN A 116 -4.90 10.10 1.81
N GLU A 117 -5.97 9.33 1.62
CA GLU A 117 -6.93 9.74 0.61
C GLU A 117 -7.90 10.67 1.33
N ASN A 118 -8.13 11.87 0.80
CA ASN A 118 -9.24 12.70 1.24
C ASN A 118 -10.51 11.96 0.81
N VAL A 119 -10.93 10.98 1.62
CA VAL A 119 -12.25 10.39 1.48
C VAL A 119 -13.19 11.54 1.79
N GLU A 120 -13.80 12.13 0.76
CA GLU A 120 -14.83 13.11 0.99
C GLU A 120 -15.94 12.43 1.80
N TYR A 121 -16.44 13.13 2.81
CA TYR A 121 -17.46 12.61 3.69
C TYR A 121 -18.42 13.73 4.07
N PHE A 122 -19.64 13.35 4.39
CA PHE A 122 -20.56 14.23 5.11
C PHE A 122 -20.79 13.70 6.54
N ILE A 123 -21.32 14.56 7.40
CA ILE A 123 -21.68 14.18 8.76
C ILE A 123 -23.15 13.75 8.78
N TYR A 124 -23.39 12.53 9.27
CA TYR A 124 -24.71 11.98 9.48
C TYR A 124 -24.96 11.78 10.98
N THR A 125 -26.11 12.22 11.48
CA THR A 125 -26.55 11.94 12.84
C THR A 125 -27.37 10.65 12.84
N VAL A 126 -26.88 9.63 13.55
CA VAL A 126 -27.51 8.33 13.68
C VAL A 126 -28.93 8.48 14.23
N GLN A 127 -29.89 7.82 13.60
CA GLN A 127 -31.30 7.82 13.97
C GLN A 127 -31.65 6.55 14.76
N VAL A 128 -32.82 6.55 15.39
CA VAL A 128 -33.39 5.35 16.01
C VAL A 128 -33.54 4.26 14.94
N ASN A 129 -33.10 3.04 15.27
CA ASN A 129 -33.07 1.85 14.39
C ASN A 129 -32.06 1.86 13.22
N ASP A 130 -31.15 2.84 13.18
CA ASP A 130 -30.02 2.76 12.25
C ASP A 130 -29.07 1.62 12.62
N SER A 131 -28.49 1.01 11.59
CA SER A 131 -27.37 0.08 11.72
C SER A 131 -26.31 0.44 10.70
N LEU A 132 -25.04 0.09 10.96
CA LEU A 132 -23.98 0.30 9.96
C LEU A 132 -24.29 -0.38 8.62
N TYR A 133 -25.00 -1.52 8.65
CA TYR A 133 -25.45 -2.21 7.44
C TYR A 133 -26.45 -1.39 6.64
N HIS A 134 -27.48 -0.84 7.30
CA HIS A 134 -28.48 0.00 6.64
C HIS A 134 -27.86 1.30 6.11
N LEU A 135 -26.97 1.93 6.88
CA LEU A 135 -26.28 3.15 6.46
C LEU A 135 -25.34 2.90 5.28
N ALA A 136 -24.59 1.80 5.29
CA ALA A 136 -23.72 1.43 4.17
C ALA A 136 -24.52 1.23 2.87
N ARG A 137 -25.66 0.52 2.94
CA ARG A 137 -26.56 0.34 1.80
C ARG A 137 -27.20 1.64 1.32
N LYS A 138 -27.64 2.48 2.27
CA LYS A 138 -28.32 3.75 1.99
C LYS A 138 -27.41 4.76 1.30
N PHE A 139 -26.14 4.79 1.67
CA PHE A 139 -25.16 5.76 1.18
C PHE A 139 -24.12 5.14 0.23
N GLU A 140 -24.46 4.00 -0.39
CA GLU A 140 -23.64 3.34 -1.42
C GLU A 140 -22.17 3.11 -1.02
N THR A 141 -21.92 2.89 0.27
CA THR A 141 -20.59 2.66 0.83
C THR A 141 -20.51 1.29 1.51
N THR A 142 -19.41 1.01 2.20
CA THR A 142 -19.24 -0.26 2.93
C THR A 142 -19.17 -0.02 4.44
N ILE A 143 -19.61 -1.01 5.22
CA ILE A 143 -19.45 -1.02 6.68
C ILE A 143 -17.97 -0.81 7.05
N ALA A 144 -17.05 -1.43 6.31
CA ALA A 144 -15.62 -1.30 6.51
C ALA A 144 -15.14 0.16 6.33
N ASN A 145 -15.64 0.87 5.32
CA ASN A 145 -15.28 2.27 5.10
C ASN A 145 -15.84 3.17 6.19
N ILE A 146 -17.10 2.98 6.61
CA ILE A 146 -17.71 3.75 7.72
C ILE A 146 -16.94 3.52 9.02
N ILE A 147 -16.57 2.28 9.34
CA ILE A 147 -15.77 1.95 10.54
C ILE A 147 -14.40 2.62 10.47
N LYS A 148 -13.73 2.49 9.33
CA LYS A 148 -12.37 3.01 9.11
C LYS A 148 -12.31 4.52 9.29
N ILE A 149 -13.23 5.27 8.70
CA ILE A 149 -13.20 6.74 8.73
C ILE A 149 -13.62 7.33 10.09
N ASN A 150 -14.39 6.58 10.88
CA ASN A 150 -14.84 6.97 12.22
C ASN A 150 -14.01 6.39 13.35
N ASN A 151 -12.98 5.59 13.05
CA ASN A 151 -12.18 4.85 14.05
C ASN A 151 -13.06 4.05 15.03
N LEU A 152 -14.12 3.39 14.53
CA LEU A 152 -15.02 2.60 15.38
C LEU A 152 -14.35 1.27 15.77
N GLU A 153 -13.99 1.12 17.04
CA GLU A 153 -13.37 -0.12 17.55
C GLU A 153 -14.37 -1.29 17.64
N ASN A 154 -15.66 -0.98 17.84
CA ASN A 154 -16.71 -1.99 17.96
C ASN A 154 -17.68 -1.93 16.78
N LYS A 155 -17.71 -3.01 15.99
CA LYS A 155 -18.43 -3.11 14.70
C LYS A 155 -19.95 -3.03 14.81
N ASN A 156 -20.52 -3.11 16.01
CA ASN A 156 -21.97 -3.21 16.22
C ASN A 156 -22.57 -2.05 17.03
N LEU A 157 -21.78 -1.06 17.46
CA LEU A 157 -22.26 -0.01 18.37
C LEU A 157 -22.24 1.35 17.68
N ILE A 158 -23.38 1.69 17.11
CA ILE A 158 -23.75 3.08 16.84
C ILE A 158 -25.00 3.41 17.67
N TYR A 159 -25.09 4.64 18.18
CA TYR A 159 -26.20 5.06 19.04
C TYR A 159 -26.97 6.21 18.41
N PRO A 160 -28.31 6.27 18.58
CA PRO A 160 -29.09 7.43 18.17
C PRO A 160 -28.49 8.73 18.72
N GLY A 161 -28.34 9.74 17.86
CA GLY A 161 -27.69 11.01 18.17
C GLY A 161 -26.17 11.05 17.92
N GLN A 162 -25.51 9.92 17.69
CA GLN A 162 -24.09 9.88 17.35
C GLN A 162 -23.83 10.50 15.98
N GLN A 163 -22.81 11.35 15.86
CA GLN A 163 -22.34 11.86 14.57
C GLN A 163 -21.34 10.89 13.93
N LEU A 164 -21.58 10.52 12.68
CA LEU A 164 -20.71 9.67 11.87
C LEU A 164 -20.28 10.40 10.60
N LYS A 165 -19.00 10.28 10.26
CA LYS A 165 -18.48 10.56 8.93
C LYS A 165 -18.93 9.46 7.98
N ILE A 166 -19.74 9.80 6.99
CA ILE A 166 -20.17 8.86 5.95
C ILE A 166 -19.40 9.18 4.67
N PRO A 167 -18.58 8.24 4.16
CA PRO A 167 -17.88 8.41 2.88
C PRO A 167 -18.87 8.69 1.74
N LEU A 168 -18.50 9.65 0.88
CA LEU A 168 -19.14 9.86 -0.44
C LEU A 168 -18.66 8.82 -1.46
#